data_AF-A0AAW2VIR2-F1
#
_entry.id   AF-A0AAW2VIR2-F1
#
_cell.length_a   1.000
_cell.length_b   1.000
_cell.length_c   1.000
_cell.angle_alpha   90.00
_cell.angle_beta   90.00
_cell.angle_gamma   90.00
#
_symmetry.space_group_name_H-M   'P 1'
#
loop_
_entity.id
_entity.type
_entity.pdbx_description
1 polymer ?
#
loop_
_entity_poly.entity_id
_entity_poly.type
_entity_poly.pdbx_seq_one_letter_code
_entity_poly.pdbx_strand_id
1 'polypeptide(L)'
;MRFSALRRRAANASRNYFHREWDLQALMNFDEVPPFIRRHLVQVYLCLLGASVSFALGCYFCPGLTSERLFTIFATFVIIFCLYKTSPWQENRRVCLLLTGAFFGGASFAPWFTWLLGVDTGFVVASIWGASVGFCCFLASSMWTMRFDLVYYIALLLCSPLVLMALVGGSAVFGGDSAHWTFQLHAGLLWFMVYVAVYSQEVVQKARSGDVDYVKHAITLITDLPAVVFHVCNSIS
;
A
#
# COMPACT_ATOMS: atom_id res chain seq x y z
N MET A 1 20.87 1.12 29.76
CA MET A 1 19.43 0.75 29.85
C MET A 1 19.31 -0.77 29.69
N ARG A 2 18.61 -1.47 30.60
CA ARG A 2 18.53 -2.94 30.61
C ARG A 2 17.57 -3.46 29.54
N PHE A 3 18.02 -4.41 28.72
CA PHE A 3 17.26 -5.06 27.64
C PHE A 3 15.90 -5.63 28.09
N SER A 4 15.81 -6.07 29.35
CA SER A 4 14.58 -6.56 29.99
C SER A 4 13.51 -5.49 30.24
N ALA A 5 13.89 -4.21 30.34
CA ALA A 5 12.95 -3.10 30.44
C ALA A 5 12.39 -2.72 29.06
N LEU A 6 13.21 -2.84 28.02
CA LEU A 6 12.82 -2.59 26.63
C LEU A 6 11.83 -3.65 26.13
N ARG A 7 12.08 -4.93 26.44
CA ARG A 7 11.18 -6.03 26.10
C ARG A 7 9.83 -5.93 26.82
N ARG A 8 9.82 -5.51 28.09
CA ARG A 8 8.57 -5.23 28.84
C ARG A 8 7.79 -4.06 28.27
N ARG A 9 8.47 -2.99 27.84
CA ARG A 9 7.81 -1.87 27.15
C ARG A 9 7.22 -2.28 25.80
N ALA A 10 7.94 -3.07 25.01
CA ALA A 10 7.45 -3.57 23.72
C ALA A 10 6.24 -4.50 23.88
N ALA A 11 6.28 -5.43 24.85
CA ALA A 11 5.16 -6.32 25.13
C ALA A 11 3.91 -5.59 25.67
N ASN A 12 4.11 -4.54 26.48
CA ASN A 12 3.00 -3.71 26.95
C ASN A 12 2.45 -2.79 25.85
N ALA A 13 3.30 -2.31 24.94
CA ALA A 13 2.87 -1.52 23.78
C ALA A 13 2.05 -2.37 22.79
N SER A 14 2.48 -3.60 22.51
CA SER A 14 1.71 -4.53 21.67
C SER A 14 0.40 -4.94 22.35
N ARG A 15 0.42 -5.26 23.64
CA ARG A 15 -0.78 -5.58 24.41
C ARG A 15 -1.77 -4.41 24.43
N ASN A 16 -1.30 -3.17 24.56
CA ASN A 16 -2.17 -1.98 24.50
C ASN A 16 -2.69 -1.67 23.09
N TYR A 17 -1.95 -2.04 22.04
CA TYR A 17 -2.42 -1.93 20.66
C TYR A 17 -3.59 -2.89 20.38
N PHE A 18 -3.50 -4.14 20.87
CA PHE A 18 -4.54 -5.16 20.69
C PHE A 18 -5.68 -5.09 21.72
N HIS A 19 -5.44 -4.56 22.92
CA HIS A 19 -6.47 -4.30 23.95
C HIS A 19 -7.15 -2.94 23.76
N ARG A 20 -6.82 -2.20 22.70
CA ARG A 20 -7.65 -1.10 22.25
C ARG A 20 -8.96 -1.74 21.85
N GLU A 21 -10.00 -1.63 22.69
CA GLU A 21 -11.35 -2.04 22.31
C GLU A 21 -11.68 -1.32 21.02
N TRP A 22 -11.68 -2.07 19.92
CA TRP A 22 -12.08 -1.57 18.63
C TRP A 22 -13.57 -1.33 18.77
N ASP A 23 -13.95 -0.08 19.06
CA ASP A 23 -15.34 0.31 19.00
C ASP A 23 -15.78 0.23 17.54
N LEU A 24 -16.28 -0.95 17.17
CA LEU A 24 -16.79 -1.26 15.84
C LEU A 24 -17.90 -0.28 15.46
N GLN A 25 -18.63 0.28 16.43
CA GLN A 25 -19.62 1.32 16.17
C GLN A 25 -18.95 2.64 15.79
N ALA A 26 -17.82 3.02 16.42
CA ALA A 26 -17.04 4.19 16.01
C ALA A 26 -16.32 4.01 14.65
N LEU A 27 -15.95 2.77 14.29
CA LEU A 27 -15.43 2.39 12.96
C LEU A 27 -16.52 2.41 11.88
N MET A 28 -17.75 2.03 12.24
CA MET A 28 -18.94 2.10 11.40
C MET A 28 -19.71 3.41 11.58
N ASN A 29 -19.13 4.44 12.20
CA ASN A 29 -19.84 5.71 12.36
C ASN A 29 -19.52 6.63 11.17
N PHE A 30 -20.41 6.57 10.18
CA PHE A 30 -20.27 7.19 8.86
C PHE A 30 -20.83 8.61 8.77
N ASP A 31 -20.84 9.32 9.90
CA ASP A 31 -21.24 10.72 9.98
C ASP A 31 -20.52 11.60 8.96
N GLU A 32 -21.16 12.71 8.57
CA GLU A 32 -20.61 13.71 7.66
C GLU A 32 -19.19 14.11 8.08
N VAL A 33 -18.22 13.82 7.23
CA VAL A 33 -16.82 14.01 7.58
C VAL A 33 -16.37 15.43 7.26
N PRO A 34 -15.68 16.12 8.20
CA PRO A 34 -15.17 17.44 7.95
C PRO A 34 -14.24 17.48 6.73
N PRO A 35 -14.30 18.55 5.90
CA PRO A 35 -13.57 18.65 4.64
C PRO A 35 -12.05 18.54 4.78
N PHE A 36 -11.53 18.78 5.98
CA PHE A 36 -10.13 18.63 6.34
C PHE A 36 -9.62 17.18 6.23
N ILE A 37 -10.36 16.21 6.78
CA ILE A 37 -9.96 14.78 6.77
C ILE A 37 -10.00 14.21 5.35
N ARG A 38 -10.94 14.69 4.52
CA ARG A 38 -11.01 14.30 3.11
C ARG A 38 -9.76 14.72 2.35
N ARG A 39 -9.30 15.96 2.53
CA ARG A 39 -8.06 16.45 1.89
C ARG A 39 -6.86 15.61 2.30
N HIS A 40 -6.76 15.28 3.58
CA HIS A 40 -5.72 14.40 4.11
C HIS A 40 -5.74 13.01 3.46
N LEU A 41 -6.91 12.39 3.36
CA LEU A 41 -7.05 11.07 2.74
C LEU A 41 -6.70 11.08 1.24
N VAL A 42 -7.13 12.12 0.51
CA VAL A 42 -6.76 12.34 -0.90
C VAL A 42 -5.23 12.44 -1.05
N GLN A 43 -4.54 13.12 -0.13
CA GLN A 43 -3.08 13.20 -0.13
C GLN A 43 -2.41 11.85 0.15
N VAL A 44 -2.97 11.04 1.05
CA VAL A 44 -2.51 9.66 1.30
C VAL A 44 -2.63 8.82 0.02
N TYR A 45 -3.80 8.82 -0.63
CA TYR A 45 -4.02 8.06 -1.86
C TYR A 45 -3.13 8.55 -3.02
N LEU A 46 -2.92 9.86 -3.16
CA LEU A 46 -1.99 10.41 -4.14
C LEU A 46 -0.54 9.94 -3.88
N CYS A 47 -0.10 9.92 -2.63
CA CYS A 47 1.22 9.41 -2.27
C CYS A 47 1.35 7.92 -2.61
N LEU A 48 0.34 7.11 -2.28
CA LEU A 48 0.32 5.68 -2.58
C LEU A 48 0.33 5.39 -4.08
N LEU A 49 -0.48 6.12 -4.86
CA LEU A 49 -0.50 6.04 -6.31
C LEU A 49 0.85 6.42 -6.93
N GLY A 50 1.45 7.52 -6.46
CA GLY A 50 2.77 7.95 -6.92
C GLY A 50 3.85 6.91 -6.59
N ALA A 51 3.81 6.33 -5.39
CA ALA A 51 4.74 5.29 -4.97
C ALA A 51 4.59 4.04 -5.83
N SER A 52 3.37 3.57 -6.08
CA SER A 52 3.11 2.36 -6.87
C SER A 52 3.56 2.52 -8.33
N VAL A 53 3.29 3.67 -8.94
CA VAL A 53 3.78 3.99 -10.29
C VAL A 53 5.31 4.05 -10.31
N SER A 54 5.93 4.73 -9.34
CA SER A 54 7.40 4.80 -9.25
C SER A 54 8.03 3.43 -9.05
N PHE A 55 7.41 2.57 -8.25
CA PHE A 55 7.83 1.19 -8.02
C PHE A 55 7.71 0.34 -9.29
N ALA A 56 6.60 0.45 -10.03
CA ALA A 56 6.40 -0.24 -11.31
C ALA A 56 7.45 0.17 -12.34
N LEU A 57 7.76 1.48 -12.44
CA LEU A 57 8.82 1.99 -13.31
C LEU A 57 10.18 1.42 -12.87
N GLY A 58 10.46 1.35 -11.57
CA GLY A 58 11.67 0.73 -11.02
C GLY A 58 11.82 -0.75 -11.44
N CYS A 59 10.75 -1.53 -11.35
CA CYS A 59 10.73 -2.93 -11.81
C CYS A 59 10.96 -3.05 -13.33
N TYR A 60 10.39 -2.15 -14.12
CA TYR A 60 10.46 -2.18 -15.58
C TYR A 60 11.83 -1.77 -16.14
N PHE A 61 12.45 -0.72 -15.60
CA PHE A 61 13.71 -0.17 -16.12
C PHE A 61 14.96 -0.96 -15.68
N CYS A 62 14.89 -1.71 -14.58
CA CYS A 62 16.07 -2.32 -13.97
C CYS A 62 16.50 -3.75 -14.43
N PRO A 63 15.85 -4.48 -15.35
CA PRO A 63 16.37 -5.76 -15.84
C PRO A 63 17.75 -5.67 -16.53
N GLY A 64 18.14 -4.49 -17.04
CA GLY A 64 19.42 -4.29 -17.74
C GLY A 64 20.64 -3.99 -16.85
N LEU A 65 20.44 -3.76 -15.54
CA LEU A 65 21.47 -3.28 -14.61
C LEU A 65 22.03 -4.41 -13.73
N THR A 66 22.23 -5.59 -14.32
CA THR A 66 22.74 -6.80 -13.64
C THR A 66 24.07 -6.56 -12.90
N SER A 67 24.87 -5.59 -13.36
CA SER A 67 26.16 -5.20 -12.77
C SER A 67 26.07 -4.16 -11.64
N GLU A 68 24.91 -3.52 -11.43
CA GLU A 68 24.71 -2.43 -10.44
C GLU A 68 23.80 -2.81 -9.27
N ARG A 69 23.51 -4.10 -9.07
CA ARG A 69 22.62 -4.58 -7.99
C ARG A 69 23.01 -4.10 -6.58
N LEU A 70 24.31 -3.91 -6.33
CA LEU A 70 24.79 -3.36 -5.06
C LEU A 70 24.47 -1.87 -4.91
N PHE A 71 24.48 -1.11 -6.02
CA PHE A 71 24.15 0.31 -6.02
C PHE A 71 22.68 0.54 -5.69
N THR A 72 21.76 -0.25 -6.26
CA THR A 72 20.32 -0.10 -5.97
C THR A 72 20.02 -0.44 -4.50
N ILE A 73 20.62 -1.50 -3.97
CA ILE A 73 20.49 -1.87 -2.55
C ILE A 73 21.02 -0.76 -1.65
N PHE A 74 22.23 -0.25 -1.92
CA PHE A 74 22.82 0.84 -1.14
C PHE A 74 21.98 2.12 -1.23
N ALA A 75 21.48 2.47 -2.42
CA ALA A 75 20.58 3.60 -2.63
C ALA A 75 19.29 3.45 -1.80
N THR A 76 18.66 2.27 -1.79
CA THR A 76 17.48 2.01 -0.96
C THR A 76 17.76 2.23 0.53
N PHE A 77 18.90 1.74 1.05
CA PHE A 77 19.27 1.95 2.45
C PHE A 77 19.52 3.43 2.78
N VAL A 78 20.21 4.16 1.92
CA VAL A 78 20.46 5.61 2.09
C VAL A 78 19.14 6.37 2.09
N ILE A 79 18.19 6.01 1.22
CA ILE A 79 16.89 6.67 1.13
C ILE A 79 16.04 6.38 2.37
N ILE A 80 16.00 5.14 2.86
CA ILE A 80 15.30 4.79 4.10
C ILE A 80 15.89 5.56 5.29
N PHE A 81 17.23 5.64 5.37
CA PHE A 81 17.91 6.40 6.41
C PHE A 81 17.59 7.90 6.33
N CYS A 82 17.59 8.46 5.12
CA CYS A 82 17.25 9.87 4.88
C CYS A 82 15.77 10.15 5.22
N LEU A 83 14.87 9.21 4.91
CA LEU A 83 13.46 9.30 5.24
C LEU A 83 13.25 9.32 6.76
N TYR A 84 13.98 8.46 7.50
CA TYR A 84 13.92 8.43 8.97
C TYR A 84 14.46 9.72 9.61
N LYS A 85 15.48 10.34 9.00
CA LYS A 85 16.07 11.60 9.48
C LYS A 85 15.26 12.85 9.12
N THR A 86 14.38 12.76 8.12
CA THR A 86 13.63 13.92 7.66
C THR A 86 12.50 14.26 8.63
N SER A 87 12.47 15.51 9.09
CA SER A 87 11.45 16.01 10.01
C SER A 87 10.07 16.06 9.34
N PRO A 88 8.96 15.88 10.10
CA PRO A 88 7.61 15.81 9.55
C PRO A 88 7.17 17.10 8.83
N TRP A 89 7.81 18.23 9.12
CA TRP A 89 7.53 19.54 8.53
C TRP A 89 8.00 19.70 7.07
N GLN A 90 8.87 18.82 6.57
CA GLN A 90 9.38 18.86 5.19
C GLN A 90 8.63 17.89 4.27
N GLU A 91 7.32 18.09 4.12
CA GLU A 91 6.42 17.22 3.37
C GLU A 91 6.92 16.89 1.95
N ASN A 92 7.24 17.90 1.14
CA ASN A 92 7.71 17.70 -0.24
C ASN A 92 8.99 16.85 -0.32
N ARG A 93 9.91 17.01 0.64
CA ARG A 93 11.13 16.17 0.67
C ARG A 93 10.80 14.73 1.02
N ARG A 94 9.88 14.49 1.97
CA ARG A 94 9.49 13.13 2.35
C ARG A 94 8.75 12.43 1.22
N VAL A 95 7.89 13.12 0.48
CA VAL A 95 7.22 12.58 -0.71
C VAL A 95 8.25 12.25 -1.80
N CYS A 96 9.20 13.16 -2.07
CA CYS A 96 10.26 12.89 -3.04
C CYS A 96 11.10 11.68 -2.64
N LEU A 97 11.54 11.60 -1.38
CA LEU A 97 12.27 10.45 -0.85
C LEU A 97 11.46 9.15 -0.92
N LEU A 98 10.15 9.21 -0.69
CA LEU A 98 9.25 8.07 -0.82
C LEU A 98 9.16 7.58 -2.28
N LEU A 99 9.01 8.48 -3.24
CA LEU A 99 8.95 8.14 -4.66
C LEU A 99 10.28 7.57 -5.17
N THR A 100 11.39 8.23 -4.83
CA THR A 100 12.73 7.76 -5.18
C THR A 100 13.02 6.42 -4.49
N GLY A 101 12.64 6.26 -3.23
CA GLY A 101 12.77 5.01 -2.48
C GLY A 101 11.94 3.88 -3.07
N ALA A 102 10.71 4.17 -3.51
CA ALA A 102 9.84 3.21 -4.18
C ALA A 102 10.44 2.77 -5.53
N PHE A 103 11.03 3.69 -6.29
CA PHE A 103 11.72 3.37 -7.55
C PHE A 103 12.91 2.41 -7.33
N PHE A 104 13.84 2.76 -6.44
CA PHE A 104 14.99 1.90 -6.13
C PHE A 104 14.59 0.59 -5.42
N GLY A 105 13.51 0.64 -4.64
CA GLY A 105 12.88 -0.55 -4.05
C GLY A 105 12.39 -1.50 -5.13
N GLY A 106 11.58 -1.03 -6.09
CA GLY A 106 11.06 -1.83 -7.19
C GLY A 106 12.18 -2.45 -8.03
N ALA A 107 13.20 -1.65 -8.35
CA ALA A 107 14.41 -2.12 -9.03
C ALA A 107 15.12 -3.27 -8.27
N SER A 108 15.19 -3.18 -6.94
CA SER A 108 15.85 -4.19 -6.10
C SER A 108 14.99 -5.44 -5.88
N PHE A 109 13.66 -5.30 -5.81
CA PHE A 109 12.75 -6.42 -5.56
C PHE A 109 12.38 -7.20 -6.82
N ALA A 110 12.43 -6.60 -8.02
CA ALA A 110 12.07 -7.29 -9.26
C ALA A 110 12.82 -8.62 -9.49
N PRO A 111 14.16 -8.72 -9.32
CA PRO A 111 14.89 -9.97 -9.46
C PRO A 111 14.57 -11.01 -8.36
N TRP A 112 14.16 -10.54 -7.18
CA TRP A 112 13.75 -11.42 -6.09
C TRP A 112 12.41 -12.08 -6.38
N PHE A 113 11.44 -11.33 -6.93
CA PHE A 113 10.15 -11.89 -7.31
C PHE A 113 10.28 -12.91 -8.44
N THR A 114 11.11 -12.65 -9.45
CA THR A 114 11.32 -13.60 -10.54
C THR A 114 12.01 -14.88 -10.06
N TRP A 115 12.98 -14.77 -9.15
CA TRP A 115 13.66 -15.93 -8.57
C TRP A 115 12.82 -16.73 -7.58
N LEU A 116 12.12 -16.05 -6.66
CA LEU A 116 11.37 -16.69 -5.57
C LEU A 116 10.04 -17.28 -6.04
N LEU A 117 9.33 -16.58 -6.94
CA LEU A 117 8.01 -17.01 -7.41
C LEU A 117 8.08 -17.76 -8.74
N GLY A 118 9.21 -17.71 -9.46
CA GLY A 118 9.34 -18.31 -10.80
C GLY A 118 8.43 -17.65 -11.84
N VAL A 119 8.09 -16.37 -11.62
CA VAL A 119 7.12 -15.61 -12.41
C VAL A 119 7.83 -14.52 -13.22
N ASP A 120 7.36 -14.27 -14.45
CA ASP A 120 7.94 -13.26 -15.34
C ASP A 120 7.85 -11.83 -14.77
N THR A 121 8.87 -11.01 -15.04
CA THR A 121 8.90 -9.59 -14.64
C THR A 121 7.68 -8.81 -15.13
N GLY A 122 7.16 -9.16 -16.30
CA GLY A 122 5.95 -8.54 -16.88
C GLY A 122 4.71 -8.73 -15.99
N PHE A 123 4.58 -9.89 -15.36
CA PHE A 123 3.48 -10.18 -14.45
C PHE A 123 3.62 -9.41 -13.12
N VAL A 124 4.85 -9.29 -12.59
CA VAL A 124 5.13 -8.46 -11.41
C VAL A 124 4.73 -7.01 -11.68
N VAL A 125 5.16 -6.47 -12.84
CA VAL A 125 4.80 -5.10 -13.27
C VAL A 125 3.29 -4.95 -13.44
N ALA A 126 2.61 -5.90 -14.08
CA ALA A 126 1.15 -5.88 -14.25
C ALA A 126 0.40 -5.86 -12.90
N SER A 127 0.89 -6.60 -11.90
CA SER A 127 0.32 -6.63 -10.56
C SER A 127 0.37 -5.26 -9.86
N ILE A 128 1.51 -4.57 -10.01
CA ILE A 128 1.72 -3.22 -9.43
C ILE A 128 0.89 -2.17 -10.17
N TRP A 129 0.71 -2.32 -11.49
CA TRP A 129 -0.22 -1.48 -12.26
C TRP A 129 -1.67 -1.68 -11.80
N GLY A 130 -2.08 -2.92 -11.53
CA GLY A 130 -3.38 -3.23 -10.93
C GLY A 130 -3.58 -2.51 -9.60
N ALA A 131 -2.59 -2.54 -8.71
CA ALA A 131 -2.62 -1.80 -7.44
C ALA A 131 -2.75 -0.28 -7.65
N SER A 132 -2.05 0.26 -8.65
CA SER A 132 -2.12 1.68 -9.03
C SER A 132 -3.52 2.08 -9.50
N VAL A 133 -4.16 1.25 -10.33
CA VAL A 133 -5.55 1.46 -10.76
C VAL A 133 -6.50 1.47 -9.57
N GLY A 134 -6.30 0.57 -8.60
CA GLY A 134 -7.05 0.56 -7.36
C GLY A 134 -6.95 1.84 -6.55
N PHE A 135 -5.71 2.32 -6.32
CA PHE A 135 -5.48 3.60 -5.65
C PHE A 135 -6.13 4.76 -6.40
N CYS A 136 -6.10 4.75 -7.74
CA CYS A 136 -6.80 5.73 -8.56
C CYS A 136 -8.32 5.69 -8.34
N CYS A 137 -8.91 4.50 -8.22
CA CYS A 137 -10.34 4.33 -7.91
C CYS A 137 -10.69 4.88 -6.52
N PHE A 138 -9.87 4.59 -5.50
CA PHE A 138 -10.04 5.14 -4.15
C PHE A 138 -9.89 6.66 -4.12
N LEU A 139 -8.93 7.20 -4.87
CA LEU A 139 -8.73 8.63 -5.03
C LEU A 139 -9.96 9.30 -5.65
N ALA A 140 -10.46 8.76 -6.77
CA ALA A 140 -11.65 9.28 -7.46
C ALA A 140 -12.89 9.20 -6.56
N SER A 141 -13.08 8.07 -5.87
CA SER A 141 -14.20 7.86 -4.94
C SER A 141 -14.19 8.86 -3.79
N SER A 142 -13.00 9.14 -3.24
CA SER A 142 -12.81 10.12 -2.16
C SER A 142 -13.03 11.56 -2.60
N MET A 143 -12.86 11.87 -3.89
CA MET A 143 -13.18 13.19 -4.44
C MET A 143 -14.68 13.37 -4.69
N TRP A 144 -15.37 12.30 -5.09
CA TRP A 144 -16.77 12.37 -5.55
C TRP A 144 -17.79 12.34 -4.40
N THR A 145 -17.47 11.68 -3.29
CA THR A 145 -18.45 11.44 -2.23
C THR A 145 -18.12 12.14 -0.91
N MET A 146 -19.17 12.65 -0.27
CA MET A 146 -19.09 13.36 1.02
C MET A 146 -19.21 12.43 2.24
N ARG A 147 -19.65 11.18 2.03
CA ARG A 147 -19.86 10.17 3.09
C ARG A 147 -18.86 9.04 2.95
N PHE A 148 -18.15 8.70 4.03
CA PHE A 148 -17.09 7.69 4.02
C PHE A 148 -17.59 6.29 3.68
N ASP A 149 -18.78 5.93 4.16
CA ASP A 149 -19.52 4.74 3.72
C ASP A 149 -19.48 4.55 2.20
N LEU A 150 -19.91 5.60 1.52
CA LEU A 150 -20.09 5.62 0.09
C LEU A 150 -18.74 5.63 -0.61
N VAL A 151 -17.68 6.20 -0.03
CA VAL A 151 -16.33 6.12 -0.58
C VAL A 151 -15.91 4.66 -0.75
N TYR A 152 -16.14 3.81 0.25
CA TYR A 152 -15.74 2.40 0.20
C TYR A 152 -16.64 1.57 -0.70
N TYR A 153 -17.97 1.74 -0.58
CA TYR A 153 -18.92 1.05 -1.47
C TYR A 153 -18.66 1.40 -2.93
N ILE A 154 -18.43 2.69 -3.24
CA ILE A 154 -18.18 3.15 -4.61
C ILE A 154 -16.78 2.75 -5.07
N ALA A 155 -15.76 2.76 -4.20
CA ALA A 155 -14.43 2.27 -4.58
C ALA A 155 -14.45 0.76 -4.89
N LEU A 156 -15.13 -0.06 -4.09
CA LEU A 156 -15.31 -1.49 -4.41
C LEU A 156 -16.14 -1.69 -5.68
N LEU A 157 -17.23 -0.92 -5.85
CA LEU A 157 -18.09 -1.00 -7.02
C LEU A 157 -17.37 -0.57 -8.30
N LEU A 158 -16.48 0.43 -8.25
CA LEU A 158 -15.65 0.86 -9.37
C LEU A 158 -14.52 -0.12 -9.65
N CYS A 159 -13.90 -0.68 -8.60
CA CYS A 159 -12.79 -1.60 -8.75
C CYS A 159 -13.24 -2.93 -9.34
N SER A 160 -14.40 -3.46 -8.94
CA SER A 160 -14.94 -4.74 -9.42
C SER A 160 -15.00 -4.89 -10.96
N PRO A 161 -15.63 -3.98 -11.73
CA PRO A 161 -15.68 -4.07 -13.19
C PRO A 161 -14.34 -3.77 -13.88
N LEU A 162 -13.49 -2.90 -13.31
CA LEU A 162 -12.15 -2.61 -13.84
C LEU A 162 -11.23 -3.84 -13.71
N VAL A 163 -11.33 -4.53 -12.59
CA VAL A 163 -10.65 -5.80 -12.33
C VAL A 163 -11.20 -6.87 -13.28
N LEU A 164 -12.52 -7.00 -13.43
CA LEU A 164 -13.13 -7.93 -14.42
C LEU A 164 -12.70 -7.65 -15.87
N MET A 165 -12.66 -6.39 -16.29
CA MET A 165 -12.17 -5.99 -17.63
C MET A 165 -10.69 -6.33 -17.82
N ALA A 166 -9.86 -6.10 -16.80
CA ALA A 166 -8.44 -6.49 -16.83
C ALA A 166 -8.26 -8.02 -16.85
N LEU A 167 -9.15 -8.78 -16.20
CA LEU A 167 -9.14 -10.24 -16.19
C LEU A 167 -9.44 -10.79 -17.59
N VAL A 168 -10.52 -10.29 -18.21
CA VAL A 168 -10.96 -10.72 -19.55
C VAL A 168 -9.93 -10.28 -20.60
N GLY A 169 -9.46 -9.03 -20.53
CA GLY A 169 -8.44 -8.51 -21.44
C GLY A 169 -7.09 -9.21 -21.29
N GLY A 170 -6.66 -9.48 -20.06
CA GLY A 170 -5.41 -10.21 -19.76
C GLY A 170 -5.47 -11.67 -20.21
N SER A 171 -6.59 -12.36 -19.93
CA SER A 171 -6.76 -13.76 -20.35
C SER A 171 -6.72 -13.95 -21.87
N ALA A 172 -7.20 -12.96 -22.63
CA ALA A 172 -7.13 -12.95 -24.10
C ALA A 172 -5.71 -12.74 -24.64
N VAL A 173 -4.84 -12.05 -23.89
CA VAL A 173 -3.46 -11.73 -24.30
C VAL A 173 -2.47 -12.81 -23.87
N PHE A 174 -2.66 -13.45 -22.72
CA PHE A 174 -1.68 -14.36 -22.12
C PHE A 174 -1.98 -15.87 -22.30
N GLY A 175 -3.13 -16.24 -22.88
CA GLY A 175 -3.46 -17.65 -23.18
C GLY A 175 -3.86 -18.49 -21.95
N GLY A 176 -4.45 -19.66 -22.19
CA GLY A 176 -5.22 -20.45 -21.20
C GLY A 176 -4.50 -20.84 -19.90
N ASP A 177 -3.19 -21.14 -19.94
CA ASP A 177 -2.42 -21.48 -18.73
C ASP A 177 -2.16 -20.26 -17.82
N SER A 178 -2.20 -19.05 -18.38
CA SER A 178 -2.14 -17.81 -17.61
C SER A 178 -3.44 -17.53 -16.85
N ALA A 179 -4.57 -18.16 -17.19
CA ALA A 179 -5.86 -17.80 -16.60
C ALA A 179 -5.92 -18.04 -15.08
N HIS A 180 -5.27 -19.09 -14.59
CA HIS A 180 -5.16 -19.38 -13.15
C HIS A 180 -4.39 -18.27 -12.41
N TRP A 181 -3.24 -17.87 -12.96
CA TRP A 181 -2.44 -16.76 -12.43
C TRP A 181 -3.16 -15.42 -12.49
N THR A 182 -3.89 -15.17 -13.59
CA THR A 182 -4.73 -13.98 -13.74
C THR A 182 -5.82 -13.96 -12.66
N PHE A 183 -6.51 -15.08 -12.42
CA PHE A 183 -7.51 -15.18 -11.34
C PHE A 183 -6.90 -14.88 -9.96
N GLN A 184 -5.75 -15.48 -9.63
CA GLN A 184 -5.06 -15.25 -8.35
C GLN A 184 -4.65 -13.79 -8.17
N LEU A 185 -4.16 -13.12 -9.22
CA LEU A 185 -3.86 -11.69 -9.16
C LEU A 185 -5.07 -10.84 -8.84
N HIS A 186 -6.21 -11.15 -9.46
CA HIS A 186 -7.41 -10.35 -9.31
C HIS A 186 -8.05 -10.56 -7.94
N ALA A 187 -8.04 -11.80 -7.44
CA ALA A 187 -8.42 -12.11 -6.06
C ALA A 187 -7.50 -11.38 -5.05
N GLY A 188 -6.18 -11.42 -5.27
CA GLY A 188 -5.21 -10.70 -4.43
C GLY A 188 -5.39 -9.19 -4.48
N LEU A 189 -5.70 -8.63 -5.66
CA LEU A 189 -5.98 -7.21 -5.83
C LEU A 189 -7.27 -6.79 -5.11
N LEU A 190 -8.33 -7.60 -5.18
CA LEU A 190 -9.59 -7.34 -4.48
C LEU A 190 -9.39 -7.39 -2.96
N TRP A 191 -8.63 -8.38 -2.47
CA TRP A 191 -8.23 -8.45 -1.06
C TRP A 191 -7.42 -7.23 -0.63
N PHE A 192 -6.49 -6.79 -1.47
CA PHE A 192 -5.71 -5.58 -1.24
C PHE A 192 -6.60 -4.32 -1.16
N MET A 193 -7.65 -4.20 -1.99
CA MET A 193 -8.61 -3.10 -1.87
C MET A 193 -9.37 -3.12 -0.55
N VAL A 194 -9.77 -4.30 -0.07
CA VAL A 194 -10.42 -4.45 1.25
C VAL A 194 -9.47 -3.99 2.36
N TYR A 195 -8.19 -4.38 2.28
CA TYR A 195 -7.17 -3.92 3.22
C TYR A 195 -7.01 -2.38 3.20
N VAL A 196 -6.91 -1.77 2.01
CA VAL A 196 -6.83 -0.31 1.86
C VAL A 196 -8.09 0.35 2.44
N ALA A 197 -9.27 -0.23 2.24
CA ALA A 197 -10.51 0.28 2.80
C ALA A 197 -10.49 0.30 4.34
N VAL A 198 -10.07 -0.81 4.96
CA VAL A 198 -9.93 -0.89 6.43
C VAL A 198 -8.87 0.07 6.94
N TYR A 199 -7.72 0.15 6.28
CA TYR A 199 -6.64 1.06 6.67
C TYR A 199 -7.07 2.54 6.62
N SER A 200 -7.80 2.92 5.58
CA SER A 200 -8.31 4.29 5.44
C SER A 200 -9.25 4.68 6.59
N GLN A 201 -9.98 3.73 7.17
CA GLN A 201 -10.76 3.99 8.38
C GLN A 201 -9.87 4.32 9.57
N GLU A 202 -8.78 3.59 9.76
CA GLU A 202 -7.81 3.92 10.82
C GLU A 202 -7.17 5.30 10.60
N VAL A 203 -6.85 5.65 9.34
CA VAL A 203 -6.29 6.96 9.00
C VAL A 203 -7.27 8.08 9.33
N VAL A 204 -8.57 7.87 9.08
CA VAL A 204 -9.63 8.82 9.44
C VAL A 204 -9.71 8.99 10.95
N GLN A 205 -9.66 7.91 11.72
CA GLN A 205 -9.69 7.97 13.17
C GLN A 205 -8.45 8.67 13.73
N LYS A 206 -7.26 8.38 13.19
CA LYS A 206 -6.01 9.06 13.53
C LYS A 206 -6.08 10.56 13.21
N ALA A 207 -6.66 10.92 12.06
CA ALA A 207 -6.88 12.32 11.66
C ALA A 207 -7.90 13.04 12.58
N ARG A 208 -8.98 12.37 13.02
CA ARG A 208 -9.91 12.92 14.03
C ARG A 208 -9.22 13.19 15.36
N SER A 209 -8.23 12.37 15.73
CA SER A 209 -7.41 12.57 16.92
C SER A 209 -6.26 13.59 16.75
N GLY A 210 -6.14 14.21 15.57
CA GLY A 210 -5.16 15.26 15.28
C GLY A 210 -3.86 14.79 14.61
N ASP A 211 -3.69 13.50 14.29
CA ASP A 211 -2.55 13.01 13.51
C ASP A 211 -2.84 13.14 12.00
N VAL A 212 -2.22 14.12 11.36
CA VAL A 212 -2.49 14.55 9.98
C VAL A 212 -1.27 14.40 9.07
N ASP A 213 -0.32 13.53 9.44
CA ASP A 213 0.87 13.24 8.64
C ASP A 213 0.54 12.18 7.55
N TYR A 214 0.15 12.64 6.37
CA TYR A 214 -0.27 11.75 5.27
C TYR A 214 0.89 10.90 4.73
N VAL A 215 2.13 11.40 4.76
CA VAL A 215 3.30 10.64 4.28
C VAL A 215 3.60 9.49 5.23
N LYS A 216 3.56 9.74 6.54
CA LYS A 216 3.68 8.69 7.55
C LYS A 216 2.59 7.62 7.41
N HIS A 217 1.35 8.03 7.15
CA HIS A 217 0.26 7.08 6.89
C HIS A 217 0.49 6.29 5.59
N ALA A 218 0.97 6.89 4.50
CA ALA A 218 1.27 6.14 3.29
C ALA A 218 2.39 5.10 3.52
N ILE A 219 3.44 5.47 4.24
CA ILE A 219 4.55 4.55 4.57
C ILE A 219 4.07 3.41 5.45
N THR A 220 3.28 3.70 6.48
CA THR A 220 2.77 2.70 7.42
C THR A 220 1.93 1.65 6.69
N LEU A 221 1.07 2.07 5.74
CA LEU A 221 0.30 1.14 4.90
C LEU A 221 1.22 0.20 4.12
N ILE A 222 2.25 0.73 3.49
CA ILE A 222 3.18 -0.06 2.67
C ILE A 222 3.99 -1.03 3.55
N THR A 223 4.43 -0.59 4.73
CA THR A 223 5.27 -1.41 5.62
C THR A 223 4.49 -2.47 6.39
N ASP A 224 3.22 -2.22 6.72
CA ASP A 224 2.40 -3.15 7.49
C ASP A 224 1.76 -4.23 6.62
N LEU A 225 1.65 -3.99 5.31
CA LEU A 225 1.05 -4.92 4.37
C LEU A 225 1.63 -6.34 4.43
N PRO A 226 2.96 -6.56 4.40
CA PRO A 226 3.52 -7.92 4.49
C PRO A 226 3.14 -8.61 5.80
N ALA A 227 3.19 -7.89 6.92
CA ALA A 227 2.87 -8.44 8.24
C ALA A 227 1.40 -8.87 8.33
N VAL A 228 0.48 -8.07 7.77
CA VAL A 228 -0.95 -8.40 7.70
C VAL A 228 -1.17 -9.61 6.79
N VAL A 229 -0.53 -9.67 5.62
CA VAL A 229 -0.63 -10.82 4.71
C VAL A 229 -0.15 -12.10 5.39
N PHE A 230 1.01 -12.08 6.06
CA PHE A 230 1.52 -13.24 6.81
C PHE A 230 0.57 -13.68 7.92
N HIS A 231 -0.04 -12.73 8.64
CA HIS A 231 -0.97 -13.07 9.71
C HIS A 231 -2.25 -13.72 9.16
N VAL A 232 -2.81 -13.19 8.08
CA VAL A 232 -4.00 -13.76 7.42
C VAL A 232 -3.70 -15.15 6.88
N CYS A 233 -2.57 -15.35 6.20
CA CYS A 233 -2.17 -16.67 5.70
C CYS A 233 -2.03 -17.70 6.82
N ASN A 234 -1.41 -17.33 7.95
CA ASN A 234 -1.29 -18.21 9.12
C ASN A 234 -2.61 -18.44 9.87
N SER A 235 -3.62 -17.58 9.68
CA SER A 235 -4.95 -17.77 10.28
C SER A 235 -5.83 -18.72 9.48
N ILE A 236 -5.49 -18.98 8.21
CA ILE A 236 -6.26 -19.81 7.28
C ILE A 236 -5.67 -21.23 7.16
N SER A 237 -4.39 -21.40 7.54
CA SER A 237 -3.70 -22.70 7.68
C SER A 237 -3.99 -23.37 9.03
#